data_AF-A0A6A8LSJ3-F1
#
_entry.id   AF-A0A6A8LSJ3-F1
#
_cell.length_a   1.000
_cell.length_b   1.000
_cell.length_c   1.000
_cell.angle_alpha   90.00
_cell.angle_beta   90.00
_cell.angle_gamma   90.00
#
_symmetry.space_group_name_H-M   'P 1'
#
loop_
_entity.id
_entity.type
_entity.pdbx_description
1 polymer ?
#
loop_
_entity_poly.entity_id
_entity_poly.type
_entity_poly.pdbx_seq_one_letter_code
_entity_poly.pdbx_strand_id
1 'polypeptide(L)'
;MKYKPMLNLATLKSRLFNESIKDMYRVVFASDLLNGIDRETWQFLDINYQYDLPHDSLTEAQTAQALSSLGISTETWLKVLSVVNDPRQEKENMDKEKQDQMASNLDFLK
;
A
#
# COMPACT_ATOMS: atom_id res chain seq x y z
N MET A 1 17.33 -2.74 17.34
CA MET A 1 17.51 -4.05 16.65
C MET A 1 16.64 -5.19 17.24
N LYS A 2 15.59 -4.88 18.02
CA LYS A 2 14.84 -5.88 18.80
C LYS A 2 14.10 -6.93 17.95
N TYR A 3 13.58 -6.53 16.78
CA TYR A 3 12.77 -7.41 15.91
C TYR A 3 13.53 -8.01 14.73
N LYS A 4 14.85 -7.79 14.62
CA LYS A 4 15.64 -8.28 13.48
C LYS A 4 15.54 -9.81 13.28
N PRO A 5 15.65 -10.66 14.31
CA PRO A 5 15.54 -12.10 14.13
C PRO A 5 14.15 -12.53 13.63
N MET A 6 13.09 -11.90 14.16
CA MET A 6 11.71 -12.16 13.75
C MET A 6 11.48 -11.74 12.29
N LEU A 7 11.97 -10.57 11.90
CA LEU A 7 11.86 -10.08 10.52
C LEU A 7 12.62 -10.98 9.54
N ASN A 8 13.80 -11.48 9.92
CA ASN A 8 14.55 -12.42 9.09
C ASN A 8 13.76 -13.72 8.85
N LEU A 9 13.16 -14.28 9.91
CA LEU A 9 12.32 -15.47 9.79
C LEU A 9 11.06 -15.19 8.96
N ALA A 10 10.42 -14.04 9.18
CA ALA A 10 9.24 -13.62 8.43
C ALA A 10 9.56 -13.45 6.94
N THR A 11 10.74 -12.92 6.60
CA THR A 11 11.22 -12.76 5.22
C THR A 11 11.47 -14.12 4.54
N LEU A 12 12.02 -15.10 5.27
CA LEU A 12 12.17 -16.45 4.74
C LEU A 12 10.81 -17.10 4.49
N LYS A 13 9.87 -16.96 5.43
CA LYS A 13 8.51 -17.47 5.28
C LYS A 13 7.80 -16.82 4.10
N SER A 14 7.86 -15.49 3.95
CA SER A 14 7.18 -14.80 2.86
C SER A 14 7.70 -15.21 1.48
N ARG A 15 8.99 -15.54 1.34
CA ARG A 15 9.53 -16.11 0.09
C ARG A 15 8.90 -17.46 -0.25
N LEU A 16 8.80 -18.36 0.74
CA LEU A 16 8.17 -19.67 0.56
C LEU A 16 6.68 -19.52 0.24
N PHE A 17 5.97 -18.64 0.95
CA PHE A 17 4.57 -18.33 0.65
C PHE A 17 4.40 -17.74 -0.75
N ASN A 18 5.31 -16.87 -1.18
CA ASN A 18 5.26 -16.25 -2.50
C ASN A 18 5.36 -17.30 -3.62
N GLU A 19 6.27 -18.26 -3.47
CA GLU A 19 6.39 -19.40 -4.39
C GLU A 19 5.11 -20.24 -4.39
N SER A 20 4.64 -20.68 -3.22
CA SER A 20 3.43 -21.50 -3.10
C SER A 20 2.17 -20.81 -3.66
N ILE A 21 2.02 -19.51 -3.43
CA ILE A 21 0.90 -18.73 -3.96
C ILE A 21 1.01 -18.60 -5.49
N LYS A 22 2.21 -18.35 -6.03
CA LYS A 22 2.43 -18.29 -7.48
C LYS A 22 2.16 -19.64 -8.15
N ASP A 23 2.54 -20.75 -7.52
CA ASP A 23 2.23 -22.09 -8.03
C ASP A 23 0.73 -22.38 -7.99
N MET A 24 0.02 -21.96 -6.93
CA MET A 24 -1.43 -22.03 -6.88
C MET A 24 -2.07 -21.23 -8.01
N TYR A 25 -1.62 -19.99 -8.24
CA TYR A 25 -2.12 -19.17 -9.34
C TYR A 25 -1.74 -19.72 -10.71
N ARG A 26 -0.60 -20.39 -10.87
CA ARG A 26 -0.28 -21.08 -12.13
C ARG A 26 -1.39 -22.08 -12.49
N VAL A 27 -1.89 -22.85 -11.53
CA VAL A 27 -3.00 -23.79 -11.76
C VAL A 27 -4.30 -23.07 -12.07
N VAL A 28 -4.61 -21.99 -11.35
CA VAL A 28 -5.82 -21.19 -11.58
C VAL A 28 -5.82 -20.54 -12.97
N PHE A 29 -4.70 -19.97 -13.41
CA PHE A 29 -4.59 -19.34 -14.73
C PHE A 29 -4.50 -20.37 -15.86
N ALA A 30 -4.03 -21.59 -15.58
CA ALA A 30 -4.09 -22.70 -16.53
C ALA A 30 -5.51 -23.28 -16.69
N SER A 31 -6.39 -23.03 -15.72
CA SER A 31 -7.79 -23.45 -15.79
C SER A 31 -8.61 -22.48 -16.65
N ASP A 32 -9.65 -22.99 -17.32
CA ASP A 32 -10.59 -22.17 -18.12
C ASP A 32 -11.59 -21.38 -17.24
N LEU A 33 -11.25 -21.13 -15.96
CA LEU A 33 -12.06 -20.33 -15.04
C LEU A 33 -11.95 -18.82 -15.32
N LEU A 34 -10.86 -18.38 -15.94
CA LEU A 34 -10.57 -16.98 -16.22
C LEU A 34 -10.60 -16.73 -17.73
N ASN A 35 -11.65 -16.05 -18.20
CA ASN A 35 -11.77 -15.68 -19.61
C ASN A 35 -11.04 -14.36 -19.90
N GLY A 36 -10.26 -14.31 -20.99
CA GLY A 36 -9.63 -13.09 -21.49
C GLY A 36 -8.33 -12.67 -20.79
N ILE A 37 -7.73 -13.54 -19.99
CA ILE A 37 -6.44 -13.31 -19.33
C ILE A 37 -5.42 -14.32 -19.88
N ASP A 38 -4.22 -13.86 -20.20
CA ASP A 38 -3.16 -14.73 -20.69
C ASP A 38 -2.68 -15.71 -19.60
N ARG A 39 -2.41 -16.94 -20.00
CA ARG A 39 -2.02 -18.02 -19.09
C ARG A 39 -0.69 -17.78 -18.40
N GLU A 40 0.18 -16.91 -18.91
CA GLU A 40 1.46 -16.59 -18.28
C GLU A 40 1.41 -15.37 -17.34
N THR A 41 0.23 -14.73 -17.22
CA THR A 41 0.06 -13.53 -16.41
C THR A 41 0.33 -13.76 -14.91
N TRP A 42 0.20 -15.00 -14.42
CA TRP A 42 0.50 -15.37 -13.03
C TRP A 42 1.94 -15.01 -12.61
N GLN A 43 2.88 -14.94 -13.55
CA GLN A 43 4.28 -14.62 -13.26
C GLN A 43 4.44 -13.19 -12.72
N PHE A 44 3.60 -12.26 -13.20
CA PHE A 44 3.64 -10.84 -12.88
C PHE A 44 2.88 -10.46 -11.60
N LEU A 45 2.32 -11.44 -10.88
CA LEU A 45 1.66 -11.19 -9.60
C LEU A 45 2.68 -10.65 -8.58
N ASP A 46 2.40 -9.45 -8.08
CA ASP A 46 3.13 -8.82 -6.98
C ASP A 46 2.38 -9.02 -5.66
N ILE A 47 2.97 -9.84 -4.79
CA ILE A 47 2.35 -10.23 -3.51
C ILE A 47 2.98 -9.40 -2.41
N ASN A 48 2.19 -8.49 -1.87
CA ASN A 48 2.60 -7.59 -0.80
C ASN A 48 2.18 -8.16 0.55
N TYR A 49 3.16 -8.49 1.40
CA TYR A 49 2.91 -8.97 2.76
C TYR A 49 2.90 -7.79 3.74
N GLN A 50 1.89 -7.74 4.61
CA GLN A 50 1.85 -6.82 5.74
C GLN A 50 2.30 -7.57 7.00
N TYR A 51 3.32 -7.03 7.68
CA TYR A 51 3.80 -7.57 8.95
C TYR A 51 3.27 -6.71 10.08
N ASP A 52 2.61 -7.32 11.05
CA ASP A 52 2.19 -6.65 12.28
C ASP A 52 3.41 -6.50 13.21
N LEU A 53 4.18 -5.44 12.98
CA LEU A 53 5.30 -5.03 13.82
C LEU A 53 4.89 -3.80 14.62
N PRO A 54 5.47 -3.54 15.80
CA PRO A 54 5.26 -2.26 16.47
C PRO A 54 5.76 -1.11 15.61
N HIS A 55 4.83 -0.22 15.24
CA HIS A 55 5.05 0.96 14.40
C HIS A 55 5.42 2.17 15.26
N ASP A 56 6.33 3.01 14.76
CA ASP A 56 6.66 4.28 15.40
C ASP A 56 6.02 5.40 14.59
N SER A 57 4.80 5.77 15.00
CA SER A 57 3.98 6.77 14.32
C SER A 57 4.64 8.15 14.22
N LEU A 58 5.53 8.50 15.15
CA LEU A 58 6.25 9.78 15.10
C LEU A 58 7.28 9.76 13.97
N THR A 59 8.10 8.71 13.91
CA THR A 59 9.09 8.54 12.84
C THR A 59 8.42 8.38 11.48
N GLU A 60 7.30 7.67 11.41
CA GLU A 60 6.49 7.54 10.19
C GLU A 60 5.94 8.89 9.72
N ALA A 61 5.37 9.70 10.62
CA ALA A 61 4.85 11.03 10.30
C ALA A 61 5.95 11.98 9.80
N GLN A 62 7.12 11.97 10.45
CA GLN A 62 8.27 12.76 9.99
C GLN A 62 8.75 12.32 8.61
N THR A 63 8.78 11.00 8.36
CA THR A 63 9.16 10.44 7.06
C THR A 63 8.15 10.82 5.99
N ALA A 64 6.85 10.69 6.28
CA ALA A 64 5.77 11.07 5.37
C ALA A 64 5.84 12.56 5.01
N GLN A 65 6.10 13.44 5.98
CA GLN A 65 6.28 14.87 5.74
C GLN A 65 7.49 15.15 4.84
N ALA A 66 8.61 14.47 5.06
CA ALA A 66 9.80 14.59 4.22
C ALA A 66 9.51 14.13 2.78
N LEU A 67 8.81 13.01 2.60
CA LEU A 67 8.42 12.49 1.28
C LEU A 67 7.46 13.44 0.56
N SER A 68 6.49 14.00 1.28
CA SER A 68 5.59 15.02 0.73
C SER A 68 6.37 16.27 0.29
N SER A 69 7.39 16.67 1.05
CA SER A 69 8.22 17.85 0.73
C SER A 69 9.12 17.62 -0.49
N LEU A 70 9.49 16.37 -0.78
CA LEU A 70 10.26 15.98 -1.96
C LEU A 70 9.42 15.90 -3.25
N GLY A 71 8.10 16.12 -3.16
CA GLY A 71 7.21 16.08 -4.32
C GLY A 71 6.84 14.67 -4.78
N ILE A 72 6.96 13.67 -3.90
CA ILE A 72 6.52 12.30 -4.19
C ILE A 72 4.98 12.25 -4.21
N SER A 73 4.42 11.36 -5.04
CA SER A 73 2.98 11.21 -5.20
C SER A 73 2.25 11.00 -3.87
N THR A 74 1.03 11.53 -3.76
CA THR A 74 0.22 11.47 -2.55
C THR A 74 0.01 10.06 -2.03
N GLU A 75 -0.26 9.12 -2.94
CA GLU A 75 -0.47 7.71 -2.62
C GLU A 75 0.78 7.06 -2.05
N THR A 76 1.96 7.45 -2.55
CA THR A 76 3.23 6.85 -2.11
C THR A 76 3.64 7.32 -0.72
N TRP A 77 3.48 8.61 -0.39
CA TRP A 77 3.83 9.07 0.95
C TRP A 77 2.79 8.65 2.00
N LEU A 78 1.50 8.56 1.64
CA LEU A 78 0.45 8.04 2.52
C LEU A 78 0.67 6.57 2.88
N LYS A 79 1.20 5.76 1.95
CA LYS A 79 1.50 4.34 2.18
C LYS A 79 2.54 4.10 3.28
N VAL A 80 3.32 5.12 3.66
CA VAL A 80 4.30 5.02 4.75
C VAL A 80 3.63 5.09 6.13
N LEU A 81 2.47 5.72 6.22
CA LEU A 81 1.74 5.84 7.47
C LEU A 81 0.97 4.55 7.74
N SER A 82 1.33 3.86 8.83
CA SER A 82 0.63 2.64 9.28
C SER A 82 -0.84 2.86 9.66
N VAL A 83 -1.22 4.11 9.94
CA VAL A 83 -2.58 4.52 10.32
C VAL A 83 -3.55 4.53 9.11
N VAL A 84 -3.03 4.67 7.90
CA VAL A 84 -3.84 4.79 6.68
C VAL A 84 -4.08 3.41 6.09
N ASN A 85 -5.35 2.97 6.12
CA ASN A 85 -5.73 1.64 5.59
C ASN A 85 -5.71 1.60 4.05
N ASP A 86 -6.28 2.61 3.38
CA ASP A 86 -6.28 2.72 1.92
C ASP A 86 -5.80 4.12 1.48
N PRO A 87 -4.57 4.23 0.94
CA PRO A 87 -4.03 5.51 0.45
C PRO A 87 -4.83 6.16 -0.66
N ARG A 88 -5.57 5.39 -1.47
CA ARG A 88 -6.38 5.93 -2.57
C ARG A 88 -7.65 6.58 -2.02
N GLN A 89 -8.34 5.87 -1.13
CA GLN A 89 -9.50 6.42 -0.43
C GLN A 89 -9.13 7.67 0.38
N GLU A 90 -7.99 7.64 1.06
CA GLU A 90 -7.54 8.78 1.87
C GLU A 90 -7.23 10.00 1.01
N LYS A 91 -6.59 9.80 -0.15
CA LYS A 91 -6.39 10.88 -1.12
C LYS A 91 -7.70 11.50 -1.59
N GLU A 92 -8.72 10.69 -1.89
CA GLU A 92 -10.04 11.20 -2.27
C GLU A 92 -10.68 12.01 -1.15
N ASN A 93 -10.54 11.57 0.11
CA ASN A 93 -11.03 12.31 1.28
C ASN A 93 -10.31 13.66 1.43
N MET A 94 -8.99 13.67 1.31
CA MET A 94 -8.20 14.91 1.34
C MET A 94 -8.61 15.89 0.23
N ASP A 95 -8.87 15.41 -0.98
CA ASP A 95 -9.28 16.26 -2.09
C ASP A 95 -10.69 16.82 -1.90
N LYS A 96 -11.61 16.06 -1.31
CA LYS A 96 -12.94 16.57 -0.89
C LYS A 96 -12.81 17.63 0.19
N GLU A 97 -12.02 17.39 1.22
CA GLU A 97 -11.78 18.37 2.30
C GLU A 97 -11.19 19.68 1.77
N LYS A 98 -10.29 19.61 0.78
CA LYS A 98 -9.76 20.81 0.10
C LYS A 98 -10.84 21.55 -0.68
N GLN A 99 -11.71 20.84 -1.40
CA GLN A 99 -12.82 21.46 -2.14
C GLN A 99 -13.82 22.13 -1.19
N ASP A 100 -14.16 21.48 -0.09
CA ASP A 100 -15.06 22.03 0.94
C ASP A 100 -14.45 23.25 1.64
N GLN A 101 -13.14 23.22 1.92
CA GLN A 101 -12.41 24.40 2.42
C GLN A 101 -12.41 25.54 1.41
N MET A 102 -12.19 25.28 0.12
CA MET A 102 -12.25 26.32 -0.91
C MET A 102 -13.65 26.92 -1.03
N ALA A 103 -14.70 26.10 -1.00
CA ALA A 103 -16.09 26.54 -1.07
C ALA A 103 -16.46 27.43 0.14
N SER A 104 -16.14 26.99 1.36
CA SER A 104 -16.38 27.76 2.58
C SER A 104 -15.60 29.09 2.62
N ASN A 105 -14.37 29.11 2.14
CA ASN A 105 -13.58 30.33 2.03
C ASN A 105 -14.18 31.33 1.02
N LEU A 106 -14.77 30.83 -0.08
CA LEU A 106 -15.44 31.67 -1.07
C LEU A 106 -16.75 32.26 -0.54
N ASP A 107 -17.49 31.53 0.29
CA ASP A 107 -18.72 32.01 0.93
C ASP A 107 -18.43 33.04 2.03
N PHE A 108 -17.29 32.95 2.73
CA PHE A 108 -16.86 33.97 3.70
C PHE A 108 -16.49 35.32 3.03
N LEU A 109 -16.14 35.31 1.75
CA LEU A 109 -15.70 36.50 1.00
C LEU A 109 -16.85 37.26 0.31
N LYS A 110 -18.08 36.75 0.36
CA LYS A 110 -19.29 37.40 -0.18
C LYS A 110 -20.07 38.14 0.90
#